data_AF-A0A1X7T4J1-F1
#
_entry.id   AF-A0A1X7T4J1-F1
#
_cell.length_a   1.000
_cell.length_b   1.000
_cell.length_c   1.000
_cell.angle_alpha   90.00
_cell.angle_beta   90.00
_cell.angle_gamma   90.00
#
_symmetry.space_group_name_H-M   'P 1'
#
loop_
_entity.id
_entity.type
_entity.pdbx_description
1 polymer ?
#
loop_
_entity_poly.entity_id
_entity_poly.type
_entity_poly.pdbx_seq_one_letter_code
_entity_poly.pdbx_strand_id
1 'polypeptide(L)'
;MRTKWAIAIDSAIKAIAVEEQELKGFLLILTSNPDVKEKLNTCQSKAEIMQIIIDECSLVDLTFLEGIIERFNIEEAKKHINEYKEIKNDFCEKIPLRSWLNETIGCPSSLQCETLQFSVDKSVDEGTLKDVQDLTKIAFESNSPYVRVVVVKEGNSFIITCSFPLALSESLIATALKNLEQLKKEGLIKLTIGYSTVYSQDEVAYEIIDLILF
;
A
#
# COMPACT_ATOMS: atom_id res chain seq x y z
N MET A 1 -9.66 -16.16 3.14
CA MET A 1 -9.54 -14.71 2.83
C MET A 1 -9.98 -14.38 1.42
N ARG A 2 -9.31 -14.92 0.38
CA ARG A 2 -9.62 -14.64 -1.05
C ARG A 2 -11.10 -14.75 -1.44
N THR A 3 -11.80 -15.81 -1.04
CA THR A 3 -13.24 -15.97 -1.34
C THR A 3 -14.10 -14.86 -0.73
N LYS A 4 -13.82 -14.48 0.51
CA LYS A 4 -14.57 -13.41 1.20
C LYS A 4 -14.30 -12.04 0.57
N TRP A 5 -13.06 -11.79 0.16
CA TRP A 5 -12.70 -10.61 -0.61
C TRP A 5 -13.44 -10.55 -1.94
N ALA A 6 -13.43 -11.64 -2.72
CA ALA A 6 -14.09 -11.68 -4.02
C ALA A 6 -15.60 -11.40 -3.91
N ILE A 7 -16.26 -11.97 -2.90
CA ILE A 7 -17.69 -11.71 -2.62
C ILE A 7 -17.92 -10.23 -2.28
N ALA A 8 -17.09 -9.65 -1.43
CA ALA A 8 -17.23 -8.25 -1.02
C ALA A 8 -17.01 -7.27 -2.17
N ILE A 9 -15.97 -7.49 -2.98
CA ILE A 9 -15.68 -6.67 -4.17
C ILE A 9 -16.78 -6.80 -5.21
N ASP A 10 -17.21 -8.03 -5.55
CA ASP A 10 -18.29 -8.25 -6.51
C ASP A 10 -19.58 -7.54 -6.06
N SER A 11 -19.94 -7.66 -4.78
CA SER A 11 -21.12 -7.00 -4.23
C SER A 11 -21.01 -5.47 -4.24
N ALA A 12 -19.84 -4.92 -3.85
CA ALA A 12 -19.60 -3.48 -3.84
C ALA A 12 -19.58 -2.88 -5.26
N ILE A 13 -18.94 -3.54 -6.22
CA ILE A 13 -18.88 -3.11 -7.62
C ILE A 13 -20.27 -3.13 -8.27
N LYS A 14 -21.08 -4.16 -8.00
CA LYS A 14 -22.46 -4.24 -8.49
C LYS A 14 -23.36 -3.12 -7.95
N ALA A 15 -23.10 -2.65 -6.74
CA ALA A 15 -23.82 -1.53 -6.16
C ALA A 15 -23.45 -0.16 -6.78
N ILE A 16 -22.40 -0.08 -7.63
CA ILE A 16 -22.02 1.15 -8.32
C ILE A 16 -22.99 1.45 -9.48
N ALA A 17 -24.07 2.14 -9.14
CA ALA A 17 -25.10 2.62 -10.06
C ALA A 17 -24.79 4.02 -10.66
N VAL A 18 -23.53 4.44 -10.66
CA VAL A 18 -23.08 5.74 -11.21
C VAL A 18 -23.01 5.68 -12.74
N GLU A 19 -23.28 6.82 -13.39
CA GLU A 19 -23.16 7.00 -14.85
C GLU A 19 -21.69 6.89 -15.29
N GLU A 20 -21.45 6.35 -16.49
CA GLU A 20 -20.10 5.97 -16.93
C GLU A 20 -19.17 7.18 -17.01
N GLN A 21 -19.66 8.28 -17.58
CA GLN A 21 -18.88 9.47 -17.82
C GLN A 21 -18.54 10.20 -16.51
N GLU A 22 -19.50 10.26 -15.59
CA GLU A 22 -19.31 10.80 -14.24
C GLU A 22 -18.27 9.98 -13.45
N LEU A 23 -18.41 8.65 -13.44
CA LEU A 23 -17.48 7.76 -12.76
C LEU A 23 -16.06 7.91 -13.33
N LYS A 24 -15.91 7.83 -14.65
CA LYS A 24 -14.62 8.00 -15.34
C LYS A 24 -13.97 9.35 -15.02
N GLY A 25 -14.76 10.43 -15.01
CA GLY A 25 -14.29 11.78 -14.65
C GLY A 25 -13.72 11.85 -13.23
N PHE A 26 -14.40 11.25 -12.26
CA PHE A 26 -13.90 11.19 -10.89
C PHE A 26 -12.64 10.33 -10.77
N LEU A 27 -12.59 9.17 -11.42
CA LEU A 27 -11.43 8.26 -11.34
C LEU A 27 -10.15 8.90 -11.90
N LEU A 28 -10.26 9.70 -12.97
CA LEU A 28 -9.12 10.44 -13.54
C LEU A 28 -8.53 11.48 -12.57
N ILE A 29 -9.35 12.01 -11.66
CA ILE A 29 -8.93 12.93 -10.59
C ILE A 29 -8.36 12.14 -9.41
N LEU A 30 -9.00 11.03 -9.05
CA LEU A 30 -8.63 10.21 -7.90
C LEU A 30 -7.25 9.56 -8.06
N THR A 31 -6.94 9.06 -9.27
CA THR A 31 -5.66 8.38 -9.51
C THR A 31 -4.54 9.36 -9.85
N SER A 32 -3.36 9.16 -9.25
CA SER A 32 -2.11 9.79 -9.68
C SER A 32 -1.28 8.91 -10.62
N ASN A 33 -1.67 7.65 -10.81
CA ASN A 33 -0.94 6.68 -11.62
C ASN A 33 -1.19 6.95 -13.13
N PRO A 34 -0.15 7.30 -13.91
CA PRO A 34 -0.28 7.55 -15.35
C PRO A 34 -0.84 6.36 -16.14
N ASP A 35 -0.46 5.14 -15.79
CA ASP A 35 -0.91 3.92 -16.48
C ASP A 35 -2.42 3.71 -16.26
N VAL A 36 -2.91 3.99 -15.06
CA VAL A 36 -4.34 3.94 -14.75
C VAL A 36 -5.09 5.04 -15.51
N LYS A 37 -4.51 6.24 -15.61
CA LYS A 37 -5.11 7.32 -16.43
C LYS A 37 -5.19 6.92 -17.90
N GLU A 38 -4.18 6.28 -18.45
CA GLU A 38 -4.19 5.79 -19.83
C GLU A 38 -5.26 4.72 -20.04
N LYS A 39 -5.34 3.71 -19.16
CA LYS A 39 -6.40 2.70 -19.16
C LYS A 39 -7.79 3.33 -19.08
N LEU A 40 -7.98 4.29 -18.17
CA LEU A 40 -9.24 5.01 -18.04
C LEU A 40 -9.56 5.80 -19.30
N ASN A 41 -8.60 6.48 -19.93
CA ASN A 41 -8.86 7.24 -21.15
C ASN A 41 -9.25 6.34 -22.32
N THR A 42 -8.64 5.15 -22.44
CA THR A 42 -8.86 4.21 -23.54
C THR A 42 -10.08 3.31 -23.34
N CYS A 43 -10.60 3.15 -22.12
CA CYS A 43 -11.75 2.29 -21.87
C CYS A 43 -13.01 2.76 -22.62
N GLN A 44 -13.77 1.79 -23.12
CA GLN A 44 -14.96 1.97 -23.98
C GLN A 44 -16.25 1.48 -23.33
N SER A 45 -16.16 0.90 -22.12
CA SER A 45 -17.35 0.41 -21.43
C SER A 45 -17.24 0.54 -19.91
N LYS A 46 -18.40 0.69 -19.26
CA LYS A 46 -18.53 0.58 -17.81
C LYS A 46 -17.92 -0.71 -17.25
N ALA A 47 -17.99 -1.83 -17.96
CA ALA A 47 -17.39 -3.09 -17.52
C ALA A 47 -15.85 -3.00 -17.41
N GLU A 48 -15.18 -2.35 -18.38
CA GLU A 48 -13.74 -2.09 -18.32
C GLU A 48 -13.38 -1.15 -17.18
N ILE A 49 -14.19 -0.12 -16.91
CA ILE A 49 -13.99 0.76 -15.74
C ILE A 49 -14.06 -0.04 -14.45
N MET A 50 -15.04 -0.93 -14.31
CA MET A 50 -15.14 -1.79 -13.12
C MET A 50 -13.91 -2.68 -12.97
N GLN A 51 -13.39 -3.23 -14.07
CA GLN A 51 -12.16 -4.02 -14.03
C GLN A 51 -10.97 -3.18 -13.56
N ILE A 52 -10.82 -1.93 -14.03
CA ILE A 52 -9.76 -1.03 -13.56
C ILE A 52 -9.88 -0.77 -12.05
N ILE A 53 -11.10 -0.55 -11.54
CA ILE A 53 -11.33 -0.38 -10.10
C ILE A 53 -10.90 -1.63 -9.31
N ILE A 54 -11.23 -2.82 -9.82
CA ILE A 54 -10.84 -4.10 -9.21
C ILE A 54 -9.32 -4.27 -9.21
N ASP A 55 -8.65 -3.96 -10.32
CA ASP A 55 -7.20 -4.10 -10.48
C ASP A 55 -6.42 -3.15 -9.54
N GLU A 56 -7.02 -2.00 -9.19
CA GLU A 56 -6.47 -1.06 -8.21
C GLU A 56 -6.74 -1.46 -6.75
N CYS A 57 -7.53 -2.50 -6.53
CA CYS A 57 -7.81 -3.06 -5.21
C CYS A 57 -6.98 -4.32 -4.95
N SER A 58 -6.74 -4.60 -3.67
CA SER A 58 -6.08 -5.83 -3.23
C SER A 58 -6.78 -6.41 -2.00
N LEU A 59 -6.29 -7.56 -1.52
CA LEU A 59 -6.80 -8.17 -0.28
C LEU A 59 -6.71 -7.21 0.92
N VAL A 60 -5.71 -6.33 0.91
CA VAL A 60 -5.37 -5.51 2.09
C VAL A 60 -5.64 -4.03 1.90
N ASP A 61 -5.56 -3.55 0.66
CA ASP A 61 -5.79 -2.16 0.26
C ASP A 61 -7.07 -2.06 -0.59
N LEU A 62 -8.03 -1.28 -0.09
CA LEU A 62 -9.30 -0.98 -0.73
C LEU A 62 -9.51 0.53 -0.90
N THR A 63 -8.47 1.34 -0.68
CA THR A 63 -8.58 2.81 -0.60
C THR A 63 -9.13 3.41 -1.89
N PHE A 64 -8.80 2.83 -3.05
CA PHE A 64 -9.33 3.29 -4.33
C PHE A 64 -10.87 3.12 -4.40
N LEU A 65 -11.38 1.97 -3.98
CA LEU A 65 -12.82 1.69 -3.92
C LEU A 65 -13.52 2.51 -2.82
N GLU A 66 -12.87 2.69 -1.66
CA GLU A 66 -13.40 3.52 -0.57
C GLU A 66 -13.62 4.98 -1.00
N GLY A 67 -12.68 5.56 -1.75
CA GLY A 67 -12.83 6.92 -2.29
C GLY A 67 -14.03 7.07 -3.23
N ILE A 68 -14.34 6.03 -4.02
CA ILE A 68 -15.54 5.99 -4.89
C ILE A 68 -16.80 5.90 -4.04
N ILE A 69 -16.83 4.98 -3.07
CA ILE A 69 -17.98 4.76 -2.17
C ILE A 69 -18.32 6.04 -1.41
N GLU A 70 -17.31 6.74 -0.90
CA GLU A 70 -17.48 8.00 -0.17
C GLU A 70 -17.96 9.12 -1.09
N ARG A 71 -17.35 9.29 -2.26
CA ARG A 71 -17.71 10.36 -3.21
C ARG A 71 -19.17 10.29 -3.66
N PHE A 72 -19.66 9.09 -3.91
CA PHE A 72 -21.00 8.84 -4.46
C PHE A 72 -22.01 8.36 -3.40
N ASN A 73 -21.61 8.31 -2.14
CA ASN A 73 -22.44 7.91 -1.01
C ASN A 73 -23.17 6.57 -1.23
N ILE A 74 -22.43 5.55 -1.67
CA ILE A 74 -22.97 4.23 -2.03
C ILE A 74 -23.07 3.35 -0.77
N GLU A 75 -24.15 3.52 0.00
CA GLU A 75 -24.33 2.86 1.30
C GLU A 75 -24.28 1.32 1.23
N GLU A 76 -24.81 0.72 0.15
CA GLU A 76 -24.79 -0.73 -0.03
C GLU A 76 -23.36 -1.27 -0.23
N ALA A 77 -22.56 -0.59 -1.07
CA ALA A 77 -21.15 -0.92 -1.23
C ALA A 77 -20.36 -0.71 0.07
N LYS A 78 -20.64 0.39 0.79
CA LYS A 78 -20.02 0.71 2.08
C LYS A 78 -20.22 -0.41 3.10
N LYS A 79 -21.43 -0.97 3.17
CA LYS A 79 -21.75 -2.11 4.04
C LYS A 79 -20.86 -3.32 3.72
N HIS A 80 -20.81 -3.74 2.46
CA HIS A 80 -20.01 -4.90 2.05
C HIS A 80 -18.51 -4.72 2.32
N ILE A 81 -17.98 -3.52 2.08
CA ILE A 81 -16.57 -3.22 2.35
C ILE A 81 -16.29 -3.18 3.85
N ASN A 82 -17.18 -2.64 4.67
CA ASN A 82 -17.01 -2.62 6.13
C ASN A 82 -17.04 -4.04 6.72
N GLU A 83 -17.99 -4.89 6.32
CA GLU A 83 -18.04 -6.30 6.74
C GLU A 83 -16.74 -7.04 6.37
N TYR A 84 -16.22 -6.81 5.17
CA TYR A 84 -14.93 -7.36 4.79
C TYR A 84 -13.78 -6.80 5.62
N LYS A 85 -13.77 -5.50 5.93
CA LYS A 85 -12.72 -4.88 6.75
C LYS A 85 -12.66 -5.45 8.15
N GLU A 86 -13.80 -5.77 8.77
CA GLU A 86 -13.82 -6.45 10.07
C GLU A 86 -13.15 -7.83 9.98
N ILE A 87 -13.51 -8.61 8.95
CA ILE A 87 -12.92 -9.93 8.70
C ILE A 87 -11.42 -9.81 8.39
N LYS A 88 -11.04 -8.81 7.59
CA LYS A 88 -9.65 -8.51 7.23
C LYS A 88 -8.86 -8.16 8.48
N ASN A 89 -9.35 -7.26 9.32
CA ASN A 89 -8.66 -6.83 10.53
C ASN A 89 -8.45 -8.00 11.49
N ASP A 90 -9.50 -8.82 11.73
CA ASP A 90 -9.40 -10.02 12.57
C ASP A 90 -8.37 -11.01 12.02
N PHE A 91 -8.26 -11.13 10.70
CA PHE A 91 -7.30 -12.00 10.04
C PHE A 91 -5.87 -11.43 10.05
N CYS A 92 -5.70 -10.14 9.78
CA CYS A 92 -4.40 -9.46 9.83
C CYS A 92 -3.80 -9.47 11.23
N GLU A 93 -4.64 -9.45 12.27
CA GLU A 93 -4.24 -9.55 13.68
C GLU A 93 -3.81 -10.96 14.10
N LYS A 94 -4.39 -12.01 13.50
CA LYS A 94 -4.22 -13.39 13.97
C LYS A 94 -3.29 -14.23 13.10
N ILE A 95 -3.05 -13.83 11.85
CA ILE A 95 -2.28 -14.65 10.91
C ILE A 95 -0.79 -14.27 10.97
N PRO A 96 0.09 -15.24 11.25
CA PRO A 96 1.53 -15.02 11.24
C PRO A 96 2.03 -14.54 9.88
N LEU A 97 3.04 -13.68 9.89
CA LEU A 97 3.70 -13.16 8.69
C LEU A 97 4.20 -14.29 7.79
N ARG A 98 4.63 -15.41 8.39
CA ARG A 98 5.00 -16.65 7.68
C ARG A 98 3.97 -17.10 6.65
N SER A 99 2.68 -16.91 6.92
CA SER A 99 1.59 -17.32 6.01
C SER A 99 1.49 -16.45 4.76
N TRP A 100 2.21 -15.32 4.72
CA TRP A 100 2.23 -14.35 3.62
C TRP A 100 3.59 -14.30 2.91
N LEU A 101 4.52 -15.18 3.28
CA LEU A 101 5.85 -15.18 2.69
C LEU A 101 5.80 -15.50 1.21
N ASN A 102 6.47 -14.65 0.43
CA ASN A 102 6.54 -14.73 -1.03
C ASN A 102 5.19 -14.58 -1.75
N GLU A 103 4.09 -14.35 -1.02
CA GLU A 103 2.81 -14.01 -1.62
C GLU A 103 2.85 -12.54 -2.06
N THR A 104 2.39 -12.29 -3.28
CA THR A 104 2.18 -10.92 -3.77
C THR A 104 0.82 -10.44 -3.27
N ILE A 105 0.86 -9.54 -2.30
CA ILE A 105 -0.31 -9.05 -1.56
C ILE A 105 -0.91 -7.82 -2.25
N GLY A 106 -0.07 -7.01 -2.90
CA GLY A 106 -0.46 -5.78 -3.61
C GLY A 106 0.17 -5.70 -5.00
N CYS A 107 -0.14 -4.64 -5.74
CA CYS A 107 0.41 -4.43 -7.08
C CYS A 107 1.85 -3.89 -6.99
N PRO A 108 2.87 -4.64 -7.46
CA PRO A 108 4.25 -4.15 -7.50
C PRO A 108 4.37 -2.99 -8.50
N SER A 109 5.11 -1.94 -8.15
CA SER A 109 5.58 -0.99 -9.16
C SER A 109 6.76 -1.63 -9.92
N SER A 110 6.83 -1.36 -11.23
CA SER A 110 7.99 -1.72 -12.06
C SER A 110 9.15 -0.73 -11.88
N LEU A 111 8.90 0.42 -11.28
CA LEU A 111 9.87 1.50 -11.09
C LEU A 111 10.50 1.43 -9.69
N GLN A 112 11.82 1.41 -9.65
CA GLN A 112 12.55 1.44 -8.37
C GLN A 112 12.23 2.71 -7.58
N CYS A 113 12.06 3.87 -8.23
CA CYS A 113 11.75 5.14 -7.57
C CYS A 113 10.38 5.17 -6.87
N GLU A 114 9.52 4.19 -7.15
CA GLU A 114 8.20 4.00 -6.51
C GLU A 114 8.19 2.82 -5.54
N THR A 115 9.36 2.24 -5.27
CA THR A 115 9.53 1.09 -4.39
C THR A 115 10.22 1.52 -3.10
N LEU A 116 9.73 1.06 -1.97
CA LEU A 116 10.44 1.17 -0.70
C LEU A 116 10.57 -0.20 -0.02
N GLN A 117 11.64 -0.36 0.75
CA GLN A 117 11.93 -1.61 1.45
C GLN A 117 12.32 -1.36 2.90
N PHE A 118 11.66 -2.09 3.79
CA PHE A 118 12.07 -2.25 5.18
C PHE A 118 12.79 -3.58 5.32
N SER A 119 13.93 -3.59 6.00
CA SER A 119 14.51 -4.80 6.56
C SER A 119 14.40 -4.73 8.08
N VAL A 120 13.90 -5.78 8.71
CA VAL A 120 13.59 -5.81 10.15
C VAL A 120 14.23 -7.03 10.80
N ASP A 121 15.04 -6.82 11.84
CA ASP A 121 15.71 -7.86 12.64
C ASP A 121 14.77 -8.52 13.64
N LYS A 122 13.78 -9.23 13.09
CA LYS A 122 12.80 -10.04 13.81
C LYS A 122 12.54 -11.30 13.00
N SER A 123 12.12 -12.37 13.66
CA SER A 123 11.66 -13.57 12.95
C SER A 123 10.28 -13.35 12.35
N VAL A 124 10.04 -13.90 11.15
CA VAL A 124 8.71 -13.92 10.49
C VAL A 124 7.66 -14.71 11.29
N ASP A 125 8.10 -15.58 12.19
CA ASP A 125 7.25 -16.35 13.11
C ASP A 125 6.67 -15.49 14.24
N GLU A 126 7.39 -14.42 14.60
CA GLU A 126 7.04 -13.54 15.71
C GLU A 126 6.19 -12.36 15.25
N GLY A 127 6.11 -12.12 13.94
CA GLY A 127 5.37 -11.02 13.34
C GLY A 127 4.03 -11.41 12.75
N THR A 128 3.17 -10.42 12.59
CA THR A 128 1.87 -10.46 11.93
C THR A 128 1.80 -9.39 10.84
N LEU A 129 0.80 -9.50 9.97
CA LEU A 129 0.57 -8.45 8.97
C LEU A 129 0.22 -7.10 9.61
N LYS A 130 -0.35 -7.11 10.82
CA LYS A 130 -0.59 -5.89 11.60
C LYS A 130 0.73 -5.21 12.00
N ASP A 131 1.76 -5.96 12.39
CA ASP A 131 3.06 -5.38 12.73
C ASP A 131 3.67 -4.65 11.53
N VAL A 132 3.48 -5.18 10.31
CA VAL A 132 3.88 -4.50 9.07
C VAL A 132 3.08 -3.20 8.86
N GLN A 133 1.77 -3.22 9.07
CA GLN A 133 0.93 -2.03 8.96
C GLN A 133 1.26 -0.97 10.01
N ASP A 134 1.59 -1.39 11.22
CA ASP A 134 1.95 -0.46 12.30
C ASP A 134 3.35 0.11 12.05
N LEU A 135 4.28 -0.67 11.49
CA LEU A 135 5.57 -0.16 11.03
C LEU A 135 5.41 0.90 9.94
N THR A 136 4.55 0.70 8.93
CA THR A 136 4.31 1.71 7.89
C THR A 136 3.62 2.96 8.44
N LYS A 137 2.70 2.81 9.41
CA LYS A 137 2.10 3.95 10.12
C LYS A 137 3.12 4.75 10.91
N ILE A 138 4.03 4.08 11.63
CA ILE A 138 5.12 4.75 12.36
C ILE A 138 6.03 5.48 11.36
N ALA A 139 6.40 4.83 10.25
CA ALA A 139 7.32 5.40 9.29
C ALA A 139 6.75 6.63 8.56
N PHE A 140 5.45 6.62 8.24
CA PHE A 140 4.89 7.57 7.27
C PHE A 140 3.69 8.38 7.77
N GLU A 141 3.20 8.12 8.98
CA GLU A 141 2.10 8.86 9.62
C GLU A 141 0.88 8.96 8.68
N SER A 142 0.43 10.19 8.36
CA SER A 142 -0.68 10.47 7.46
C SER A 142 -0.45 10.00 6.02
N ASN A 143 0.80 9.72 5.62
CA ASN A 143 1.13 9.19 4.31
C ASN A 143 1.08 7.66 4.24
N SER A 144 0.93 6.97 5.37
CA SER A 144 0.85 5.50 5.41
C SER A 144 -0.24 4.87 4.52
N PRO A 145 -1.42 5.50 4.29
CA PRO A 145 -2.42 4.94 3.38
C PRO A 145 -1.97 4.89 1.91
N TYR A 146 -0.97 5.68 1.52
CA TYR A 146 -0.43 5.68 0.15
C TYR A 146 0.70 4.67 -0.05
N VAL A 147 1.10 3.96 1.01
CA VAL A 147 2.15 2.94 0.95
C VAL A 147 1.51 1.55 0.95
N ARG A 148 1.60 0.89 -0.20
CA ARG A 148 0.99 -0.42 -0.44
C ARG A 148 2.00 -1.53 -0.17
N VAL A 149 1.70 -2.44 0.75
CA VAL A 149 2.53 -3.62 0.99
C VAL A 149 2.40 -4.57 -0.21
N VAL A 150 3.53 -4.93 -0.81
CA VAL A 150 3.58 -5.77 -2.02
C VAL A 150 3.96 -7.20 -1.67
N VAL A 151 5.10 -7.39 -1.00
CA VAL A 151 5.62 -8.74 -0.69
C VAL A 151 6.44 -8.73 0.59
N VAL A 152 6.38 -9.84 1.32
CA VAL A 152 7.26 -10.14 2.45
C VAL A 152 8.17 -11.30 2.09
N LYS A 153 9.48 -11.13 2.30
CA LYS A 153 10.49 -12.17 2.07
C LYS A 153 11.23 -12.51 3.35
N GLU A 154 11.55 -13.79 3.53
CA GLU A 154 12.31 -14.33 4.66
C GLU A 154 13.80 -14.46 4.30
N GLY A 155 14.66 -14.12 5.27
CA GLY A 155 16.09 -14.34 5.28
C GLY A 155 16.56 -14.50 6.73
N ASN A 156 17.75 -14.00 7.08
CA ASN A 156 18.16 -13.87 8.49
C ASN A 156 17.35 -12.81 9.25
N SER A 157 16.74 -11.90 8.48
CA SER A 157 15.75 -10.90 8.85
C SER A 157 14.60 -10.99 7.84
N PHE A 158 13.50 -10.27 8.04
CA PHE A 158 12.47 -10.18 7.00
C PHE A 158 12.50 -8.85 6.27
N ILE A 159 12.20 -8.92 4.97
CA ILE A 159 12.16 -7.75 4.09
C ILE A 159 10.71 -7.52 3.68
N ILE A 160 10.21 -6.33 3.96
CA ILE A 160 8.91 -5.84 3.48
C ILE A 160 9.19 -4.97 2.28
N THR A 161 8.63 -5.31 1.12
CA THR A 161 8.64 -4.43 -0.05
C THR A 161 7.27 -3.79 -0.19
N CYS A 162 7.26 -2.47 -0.39
CA CYS A 162 6.06 -1.68 -0.61
C CYS A 162 6.18 -0.85 -1.89
N SER A 163 5.04 -0.46 -2.46
CA SER A 163 4.95 0.53 -3.55
C SER A 163 4.30 1.82 -3.05
N PHE A 164 4.65 2.94 -3.67
CA PHE A 164 4.10 4.26 -3.35
C PHE A 164 4.15 5.20 -4.58
N PRO A 165 3.29 6.23 -4.66
CA PRO A 165 3.35 7.21 -5.74
C PRO A 165 4.64 8.04 -5.70
N LEU A 166 5.36 8.14 -6.82
CA LEU A 166 6.63 8.88 -6.91
C LEU A 166 6.56 10.31 -6.33
N ALA A 167 5.44 11.00 -6.54
CA ALA A 167 5.21 12.36 -6.05
C ALA A 167 5.32 12.50 -4.51
N LEU A 168 5.22 11.40 -3.76
CA LEU A 168 5.34 11.38 -2.30
C LEU A 168 6.77 11.09 -1.81
N SER A 169 7.73 10.81 -2.70
CA SER A 169 9.08 10.34 -2.32
C SER A 169 9.75 11.25 -1.28
N GLU A 170 9.80 12.56 -1.54
CA GLU A 170 10.43 13.52 -0.61
C GLU A 170 9.71 13.57 0.74
N SER A 171 8.38 13.58 0.73
CA SER A 171 7.59 13.60 1.97
C SER A 171 7.76 12.30 2.76
N LEU A 172 7.84 11.15 2.11
CA LEU A 172 8.06 9.86 2.78
C LEU A 172 9.46 9.79 3.40
N ILE A 173 10.49 10.27 2.70
CA ILE A 173 11.86 10.35 3.23
C ILE A 173 11.90 11.26 4.46
N ALA A 174 11.30 12.46 4.38
CA ALA A 174 11.28 13.40 5.50
C ALA A 174 10.59 12.82 6.74
N THR A 175 9.41 12.21 6.58
CA THR A 175 8.68 11.59 7.71
C THR A 175 9.42 10.38 8.27
N ALA A 176 10.03 9.55 7.42
CA ALA A 176 10.81 8.41 7.88
C ALA A 176 12.04 8.85 8.69
N LEU A 177 12.75 9.90 8.26
CA LEU A 177 13.88 10.47 9.00
C LEU A 177 13.45 11.02 10.37
N LYS A 178 12.33 11.73 10.43
CA LYS A 178 11.74 12.24 11.68
C LYS A 178 11.44 11.11 12.66
N ASN A 179 10.97 9.96 12.17
CA ASN A 179 10.54 8.84 12.98
C ASN A 179 11.60 7.73 13.14
N LEU A 180 12.84 7.99 12.68
CA LEU A 180 13.90 6.98 12.57
C LEU A 180 14.23 6.32 13.91
N GLU A 181 14.30 7.09 15.01
CA GLU A 181 14.60 6.55 16.33
C GLU A 181 13.53 5.58 16.85
N GLN A 182 12.26 5.81 16.50
CA GLN A 182 11.19 4.88 16.82
C GLN A 182 11.26 3.63 15.93
N LEU A 183 11.56 3.80 14.64
CA LEU A 183 11.73 2.66 13.72
C LEU A 183 12.87 1.74 14.15
N LYS A 184 14.00 2.29 14.62
CA LYS A 184 15.11 1.50 15.17
C LYS A 184 14.67 0.66 16.38
N LYS A 185 13.83 1.21 17.27
CA LYS A 185 13.26 0.47 18.42
C LYS A 185 12.36 -0.68 17.97
N GLU A 186 11.71 -0.55 16.82
CA GLU A 186 10.91 -1.62 16.21
C GLU A 186 11.75 -2.68 15.48
N GLY A 187 13.08 -2.58 15.52
CA GLY A 187 14.00 -3.55 14.91
C GLY A 187 14.37 -3.22 13.47
N LEU A 188 14.17 -1.98 13.00
CA LEU A 188 14.61 -1.57 11.66
C LEU A 188 16.14 -1.70 11.54
N ILE A 189 16.60 -2.46 10.54
CA ILE A 189 18.02 -2.56 10.19
C ILE A 189 18.36 -1.81 8.91
N LYS A 190 17.40 -1.68 7.99
CA LYS A 190 17.58 -0.93 6.75
C LYS A 190 16.26 -0.38 6.23
N LEU A 191 16.28 0.86 5.78
CA LEU A 191 15.18 1.50 5.07
C LEU A 191 15.69 2.13 3.79
N THR A 192 15.13 1.71 2.65
CA THR A 192 15.37 2.34 1.35
C THR A 192 14.05 2.85 0.78
N ILE A 193 14.04 4.07 0.24
CA ILE A 193 12.91 4.69 -0.44
C ILE A 193 13.40 5.15 -1.81
N GLY A 194 12.87 4.54 -2.87
CA GLY A 194 13.38 4.76 -4.21
C GLY A 194 14.83 4.32 -4.36
N TYR A 195 15.68 5.25 -4.77
CA TYR A 195 17.13 5.06 -4.85
C TYR A 195 17.87 5.48 -3.57
N SER A 196 17.18 6.06 -2.59
CA SER A 196 17.78 6.60 -1.37
C SER A 196 17.79 5.56 -0.25
N THR A 197 18.97 5.32 0.33
CA THR A 197 19.09 4.65 1.63
C THR A 197 18.82 5.70 2.71
N VAL A 198 17.70 5.56 3.43
CA VAL A 198 17.35 6.43 4.54
C VAL A 198 18.11 6.03 5.80
N TYR A 199 18.32 4.72 5.97
CA TYR A 199 19.06 4.15 7.10
C TYR A 199 19.60 2.77 6.74
N SER A 200 20.79 2.45 7.25
CA SER A 200 21.38 1.11 7.23
C SER A 200 22.22 0.92 8.50
N GLN A 201 21.97 -0.17 9.23
CA GLN A 201 22.74 -0.52 10.43
C GLN A 201 24.19 -0.91 10.08
N ASP A 202 24.42 -1.42 8.87
CA ASP A 202 25.73 -1.82 8.36
C ASP A 202 26.56 -0.65 7.80
N GLU A 203 25.96 0.53 7.63
CA GLU A 203 26.72 1.73 7.27
C GLU A 203 27.48 2.20 8.52
N VAL A 204 28.74 1.78 8.61
CA VAL A 204 29.76 2.47 9.40
C VAL A 204 29.59 3.96 9.12
N ALA A 205 29.48 4.76 10.18
CA ALA A 205 29.37 6.21 10.15
C ALA A 205 30.50 6.83 9.31
N TYR A 206 30.33 6.87 8.00
CA TYR A 206 30.91 7.92 7.19
C TYR A 206 29.89 9.05 7.28
N GLU A 207 30.22 10.06 8.08
CA GLU A 207 29.64 11.39 7.94
C GLU A 207 29.60 11.74 6.45
N ILE A 208 28.44 11.60 5.81
CA ILE A 208 28.13 12.40 4.63
C ILE A 208 27.48 13.67 5.18
N ILE A 209 28.35 14.47 5.79
CA ILE A 209 28.23 15.92 5.77
C ILE A 209 28.47 16.32 4.30
N ASP A 210 27.58 17.17 3.80
CA ASP A 210 27.62 17.86 2.51
C ASP A 210 27.42 17.03 1.24
N LEU A 211 26.19 17.09 0.70
CA LEU A 211 25.90 17.49 -0.70
C LEU A 211 24.37 17.57 -0.95
N ILE A 212 23.68 18.42 -0.18
CA ILE A 212 22.44 19.07 -0.64
C ILE A 212 22.65 20.57 -0.52
N LEU A 213 23.49 21.10 -1.41
CA LEU A 213 23.48 22.49 -1.85
C LEU A 213 24.10 22.46 -3.25
N PHE A 214 23.24 22.36 -4.28
CA PHE A 214 23.23 23.16 -5.51
C PHE A 214 22.09 22.69 -6.41
#